data_AF-A0A4R2RQH5-F1
#
_entry.id   AF-A0A4R2RQH5-F1
#
_cell.length_a   1.000
_cell.length_b   1.000
_cell.length_c   1.000
_cell.angle_alpha   90.00
_cell.angle_beta   90.00
_cell.angle_gamma   90.00
#
_symmetry.space_group_name_H-M   'P 1'
#
loop_
_entity.id
_entity.type
_entity.pdbx_description
1 polymer ?
#
loop_
_entity_poly.entity_id
_entity_poly.type
_entity_poly.pdbx_seq_one_letter_code
_entity_poly.pdbx_strand_id
1 'polypeptide(L)'
;MLVAIDCGRSFVKVRTENRTFMFPSKVSGWRKRNYRQELEGDIELQYQGKNWFVGNLAEREGEFTRQAMQETKAVEETLLLALTGIHLSGAQGTVDLVTGLPISNYTEKERESVRKLLEGHHEVTVNGQTKRFYVQRVYTTIEGGGAFFSAPRSGLVRIVDVGAKTTNYVTFKDKVFIDRESGTIPVGWETVRESNAREMADMIAAHVSKSWNSDDVVLLIGGVALHLEPYIQSHFRYAFAMSDPQTANVRGYYEVGRALITL
;
A
#
# COMPACT_ATOMS: atom_id res chain seq x y z
N MET A 1 12.16 15.33 4.79
CA MET A 1 11.18 14.56 5.58
C MET A 1 11.01 13.20 4.96
N LEU A 2 11.12 12.12 5.75
CA LEU A 2 10.82 10.78 5.29
C LEU A 2 9.31 10.51 5.35
N VAL A 3 8.74 10.06 4.23
CA VAL A 3 7.34 9.66 4.12
C VAL A 3 7.29 8.26 3.51
N ALA A 4 6.61 7.33 4.17
CA ALA A 4 6.29 6.03 3.63
C ALA A 4 4.83 6.01 3.17
N ILE A 5 4.59 5.62 1.93
CA ILE A 5 3.24 5.58 1.35
C ILE A 5 3.02 4.21 0.69
N ASP A 6 1.87 3.61 0.97
CA ASP A 6 1.37 2.44 0.25
C ASP A 6 0.10 2.84 -0.50
N CYS A 7 0.23 3.10 -1.81
CA CYS A 7 -0.90 3.33 -2.71
C CYS A 7 -1.58 2.00 -3.07
N GLY A 8 -2.15 1.33 -2.07
CA GLY A 8 -2.94 0.11 -2.24
C GLY A 8 -4.20 0.37 -3.07
N ARG A 9 -4.87 -0.70 -3.51
CA ARG A 9 -6.04 -0.59 -4.42
C ARG A 9 -7.29 -0.02 -3.74
N SER A 10 -7.54 -0.35 -2.47
CA SER A 10 -8.71 0.14 -1.73
C SER A 10 -8.38 1.37 -0.88
N PHE A 11 -7.20 1.40 -0.25
CA PHE A 11 -6.77 2.49 0.63
C PHE A 11 -5.29 2.83 0.43
N VAL A 12 -5.02 4.14 0.38
CA VAL A 12 -3.69 4.72 0.53
C VAL A 12 -3.38 4.74 2.01
N LYS A 13 -2.25 4.18 2.44
CA LYS A 13 -1.73 4.37 3.80
C LYS A 13 -0.50 5.26 3.74
N VAL A 14 -0.32 6.08 4.76
CA VAL A 14 0.82 6.99 4.91
C VAL A 14 1.36 6.89 6.31
N ARG A 15 2.69 6.83 6.44
CA ARG A 15 3.44 6.86 7.70
C ARG A 15 4.56 7.90 7.59
N THR A 16 4.68 8.73 8.61
CA THR A 16 5.81 9.64 8.85
C THR A 16 6.42 9.32 10.21
N GLU A 17 7.25 10.18 10.79
CA GLU A 17 7.72 9.98 12.17
C GLU A 17 6.58 10.02 13.19
N ASN A 18 5.72 11.04 13.09
CA ASN A 18 4.74 11.37 14.12
C ASN A 18 3.29 11.02 13.75
N ARG A 19 3.04 10.58 12.51
CA ARG A 19 1.68 10.33 12.04
C ARG A 19 1.57 9.04 11.25
N THR A 20 0.42 8.38 11.37
CA THR A 20 -0.04 7.32 10.48
C THR A 20 -1.49 7.61 10.14
N PHE A 21 -1.85 7.57 8.86
CA PHE A 21 -3.23 7.78 8.42
C PHE A 21 -3.49 7.06 7.10
N MET A 22 -4.75 7.00 6.70
CA MET A 22 -5.16 6.41 5.43
C MET A 22 -6.40 7.09 4.88
N PHE A 23 -6.62 6.96 3.58
CA PHE A 23 -7.81 7.43 2.87
C PHE A 23 -8.09 6.51 1.67
N PRO A 24 -9.33 6.46 1.16
CA PRO A 24 -9.66 5.57 0.05
C PRO A 24 -8.86 5.89 -1.22
N SER A 25 -8.44 4.87 -1.94
CA SER A 25 -7.64 4.98 -3.18
C SER A 25 -8.51 5.26 -4.40
N LYS A 26 -9.36 6.27 -4.32
CA LYS A 26 -10.30 6.66 -5.38
C LYS A 26 -9.99 8.08 -5.82
N VAL A 27 -10.02 8.32 -7.13
CA VAL A 27 -9.91 9.65 -7.72
C VAL A 27 -10.97 9.84 -8.79
N SER A 28 -11.49 11.05 -8.95
CA SER A 28 -12.37 11.39 -10.06
C SER A 28 -12.08 12.81 -10.54
N GLY A 29 -12.45 13.12 -11.79
CA GLY A 29 -12.46 14.51 -12.23
C GLY A 29 -13.35 15.35 -11.32
N TRP A 30 -12.93 16.59 -11.07
CA TRP A 30 -13.76 17.56 -10.37
C TRP A 30 -14.98 17.94 -11.22
N ARG A 31 -16.12 18.15 -10.57
CA ARG A 31 -17.31 18.73 -11.19
C ARG A 31 -17.90 19.82 -10.32
N LYS A 32 -18.66 20.71 -10.96
CA LYS A 32 -19.46 21.69 -10.22
C LYS A 32 -20.58 20.97 -9.47
N ARG A 33 -20.60 21.13 -8.15
CA ARG A 33 -21.69 20.66 -7.27
C ARG A 33 -22.65 21.81 -7.00
N ASN A 34 -23.95 21.62 -7.27
CA ASN A 34 -24.99 22.63 -7.07
C ASN A 34 -25.27 22.89 -5.57
N TYR A 35 -25.18 21.84 -4.76
CA TYR A 35 -25.21 21.89 -3.31
C TYR A 35 -23.93 21.21 -2.79
N ARG A 36 -23.32 21.79 -1.75
CA ARG A 36 -22.08 21.28 -1.15
C ARG A 36 -22.30 21.05 0.33
N GLN A 37 -22.23 19.80 0.74
CA GLN A 37 -22.01 19.42 2.13
C GLN A 37 -20.53 19.09 2.30
N GLU A 38 -19.86 19.78 3.22
CA GLU A 38 -18.46 19.51 3.57
C GLU A 38 -18.43 18.46 4.68
N LEU A 39 -17.81 17.32 4.41
CA LEU A 39 -17.61 16.25 5.38
C LEU A 39 -16.13 16.13 5.74
N GLU A 40 -15.86 15.68 6.97
CA GLU A 40 -14.50 15.36 7.38
C GLU A 40 -13.90 14.29 6.45
N GLY A 41 -12.65 14.51 6.00
CA GLY A 41 -11.97 13.60 5.09
C GLY A 41 -12.35 13.76 3.61
N ASP A 42 -13.22 14.72 3.25
CA ASP A 42 -13.37 15.14 1.87
C ASP A 42 -12.09 15.82 1.36
N ILE A 43 -11.67 15.45 0.15
CA ILE A 43 -10.42 15.91 -0.44
C ILE A 43 -10.70 16.43 -1.86
N GLU A 44 -10.57 17.75 -2.03
CA GLU A 44 -10.41 18.39 -3.34
C GLU A 44 -8.92 18.64 -3.57
N LEU A 45 -8.38 18.04 -4.64
CA LEU A 45 -6.99 18.16 -5.05
C LEU A 45 -6.89 19.02 -6.31
N GLN A 46 -5.96 19.96 -6.32
CA GLN A 46 -5.53 20.64 -7.54
C GLN A 46 -4.04 20.36 -7.78
N TYR A 47 -3.75 19.91 -9.00
CA TYR A 47 -2.39 19.59 -9.45
C TYR A 47 -2.27 19.83 -10.96
N GLN A 48 -1.20 20.52 -11.37
CA GLN A 48 -0.93 20.87 -12.78
C GLN A 48 -2.13 21.52 -13.50
N GLY A 49 -2.83 22.44 -12.83
CA GLY A 49 -3.98 23.17 -13.38
C GLY A 49 -5.27 22.36 -13.48
N LYS A 50 -5.28 21.08 -13.07
CA LYS A 50 -6.48 20.23 -13.03
C LYS A 50 -6.97 20.06 -11.60
N ASN A 51 -8.29 19.97 -11.46
CA ASN A 51 -8.97 19.71 -10.18
C ASN A 51 -9.52 18.29 -10.15
N TRP A 52 -9.47 17.68 -8.98
CA TRP A 52 -9.85 16.29 -8.72
C TRP A 52 -10.61 16.18 -7.41
N PHE A 53 -11.50 15.20 -7.32
CA PHE A 53 -11.94 14.66 -6.04
C PHE A 53 -11.08 13.44 -5.70
N VAL A 54 -10.80 13.25 -4.41
CA VAL A 54 -10.02 12.11 -3.90
C VAL A 54 -10.73 11.46 -2.72
N GLY A 55 -10.56 10.15 -2.56
CA GLY A 55 -11.07 9.39 -1.43
C GLY A 55 -12.59 9.30 -1.39
N ASN A 56 -13.18 9.49 -0.21
CA ASN A 56 -14.63 9.43 0.00
C ASN A 56 -15.39 10.44 -0.88
N LEU A 57 -14.79 11.60 -1.16
CA LEU A 57 -15.41 12.60 -2.02
C LEU A 57 -15.49 12.13 -3.48
N ALA A 58 -14.44 11.46 -3.99
CA ALA A 58 -14.47 10.89 -5.33
C ALA A 58 -15.55 9.82 -5.46
N GLU A 59 -15.67 8.94 -4.47
CA GLU A 59 -16.70 7.89 -4.44
C GLU A 59 -18.12 8.45 -4.42
N ARG A 60 -18.34 9.49 -3.62
CA ARG A 60 -19.67 10.05 -3.38
C ARG A 60 -20.13 11.00 -4.50
N GLU A 61 -19.23 11.80 -5.05
CA GLU A 61 -19.58 12.93 -5.94
C GLU A 61 -18.95 12.83 -7.34
N GLY A 62 -18.08 11.85 -7.58
CA GLY A 62 -17.43 11.65 -8.87
C GLY A 62 -18.35 11.00 -9.90
N GLU A 63 -18.34 11.51 -11.13
CA GLU A 63 -19.06 10.89 -12.26
C GLU A 63 -18.32 9.67 -12.81
N PHE A 64 -16.99 9.76 -12.89
CA PHE A 64 -16.10 8.70 -13.37
C PHE A 64 -15.02 8.43 -12.35
N THR A 65 -15.37 7.65 -11.33
CA THR A 65 -14.43 7.25 -10.27
C THR A 65 -13.44 6.23 -10.80
N ARG A 66 -12.15 6.52 -10.60
CA ARG A 66 -11.02 5.71 -11.03
C ARG A 66 -10.27 5.17 -9.83
N GLN A 67 -9.72 3.97 -10.02
CA GLN A 67 -8.76 3.34 -9.14
C GLN A 67 -7.60 2.87 -10.03
N ALA A 68 -6.37 2.90 -9.53
CA ALA A 68 -5.25 2.29 -10.23
C ALA A 68 -5.53 0.79 -10.34
N MET A 69 -5.93 0.30 -11.52
CA MET A 69 -6.31 -1.10 -11.78
C MET A 69 -5.31 -1.83 -12.69
N GLN A 70 -4.35 -1.10 -13.26
CA GLN A 70 -3.27 -1.60 -14.11
C GLN A 70 -2.23 -2.38 -13.28
N GLU A 71 -1.40 -3.20 -13.93
CA GLU A 71 -0.31 -3.92 -13.26
C GLU A 71 0.80 -2.97 -12.80
N THR A 72 1.15 -2.00 -13.65
CA THR A 72 2.06 -0.91 -13.29
C THR A 72 1.43 0.04 -12.29
N LYS A 73 2.22 0.48 -11.32
CA LYS A 73 1.90 1.55 -10.36
C LYS A 73 2.29 2.91 -10.93
N ALA A 74 3.05 2.99 -12.02
CA ALA A 74 3.43 4.25 -12.65
C ALA A 74 2.29 4.86 -13.49
N VAL A 75 1.17 5.19 -12.83
CA VAL A 75 -0.05 5.74 -13.44
C VAL A 75 -0.51 7.04 -12.74
N GLU A 76 -1.35 7.83 -13.41
CA GLU A 76 -1.83 9.12 -12.90
C GLU A 76 -2.55 8.98 -11.56
N GLU A 77 -3.34 7.92 -11.36
CA GLU A 77 -4.02 7.67 -10.09
C GLU A 77 -3.02 7.54 -8.94
N THR A 78 -1.94 6.78 -9.12
CA THR A 78 -0.88 6.64 -8.10
C THR A 78 -0.20 7.97 -7.80
N LEU A 79 0.07 8.78 -8.83
CA LEU A 79 0.65 10.12 -8.67
C LEU A 79 -0.26 11.00 -7.81
N LEU A 80 -1.54 11.14 -8.19
CA LEU A 80 -2.50 11.98 -7.47
C LEU A 80 -2.68 11.53 -6.02
N LEU A 81 -2.78 10.21 -5.80
CA LEU A 81 -2.92 9.61 -4.48
C LEU A 81 -1.65 9.81 -3.62
N ALA A 82 -0.46 9.59 -4.17
CA ALA A 82 0.80 9.77 -3.44
C ALA A 82 1.01 11.25 -3.07
N LEU A 83 0.81 12.18 -4.02
CA LEU A 83 0.95 13.62 -3.76
C LEU A 83 -0.07 14.12 -2.72
N THR A 84 -1.30 13.61 -2.75
CA THR A 84 -2.30 13.88 -1.71
C THR A 84 -1.80 13.38 -0.35
N GLY A 85 -1.27 12.16 -0.29
CA GLY A 85 -0.69 11.59 0.93
C GLY A 85 0.48 12.42 1.47
N ILE A 86 1.41 12.83 0.62
CA ILE A 86 2.54 13.70 1.00
C ILE A 86 2.03 15.04 1.54
N HIS A 87 1.08 15.68 0.86
CA HIS A 87 0.49 16.94 1.32
C HIS A 87 -0.15 16.80 2.70
N LEU A 88 -1.04 15.81 2.86
CA LEU A 88 -1.77 15.58 4.12
C LEU A 88 -0.84 15.16 5.26
N SER A 89 0.34 14.60 4.95
CA SER A 89 1.35 14.24 5.94
C SER A 89 1.99 15.44 6.66
N GLY A 90 1.83 16.65 6.11
CA GLY A 90 2.47 17.85 6.63
C GLY A 90 3.81 18.16 5.98
N ALA A 91 4.28 17.35 5.04
CA ALA A 91 5.56 17.53 4.38
C ALA A 91 5.69 18.91 3.70
N GLN A 92 6.84 19.54 3.92
CA GLN A 92 7.26 20.79 3.30
C GLN A 92 8.75 20.67 2.93
N GLY A 93 9.17 21.36 1.86
CA GLY A 93 10.55 21.30 1.40
C GLY A 93 10.90 19.93 0.82
N THR A 94 12.03 19.35 1.25
CA THR A 94 12.56 18.10 0.69
C THR A 94 11.89 16.86 1.28
N VAL A 95 11.49 15.92 0.43
CA VAL A 95 10.84 14.65 0.78
C VAL A 95 11.66 13.47 0.28
N ASP A 96 11.91 12.52 1.16
CA ASP A 96 12.33 11.17 0.82
C ASP A 96 11.10 10.27 0.89
N LEU A 97 10.76 9.62 -0.21
CA LEU A 97 9.57 8.80 -0.32
C LEU A 97 9.95 7.32 -0.34
N VAL A 98 9.23 6.49 0.41
CA VAL A 98 9.29 5.03 0.29
C VAL A 98 7.92 4.51 -0.11
N THR A 99 7.86 3.69 -1.17
CA THR A 99 6.62 3.05 -1.63
C THR A 99 6.80 1.56 -1.91
N GLY A 100 5.70 0.82 -1.96
CA GLY A 100 5.67 -0.61 -2.29
C GLY A 100 5.33 -0.88 -3.76
N LEU A 101 5.86 -1.99 -4.29
CA LEU A 101 5.40 -2.61 -5.54
C LEU A 101 5.10 -4.11 -5.29
N PRO A 102 4.13 -4.71 -6.00
CA PRO A 102 3.92 -6.15 -5.96
C PRO A 102 5.18 -6.93 -6.36
N ILE A 103 5.39 -8.12 -5.80
CA ILE A 103 6.56 -8.97 -6.09
C ILE A 103 6.66 -9.25 -7.59
N SER A 104 5.53 -9.62 -8.21
CA SER A 104 5.46 -9.93 -9.64
C SER A 104 5.88 -8.77 -10.55
N ASN A 105 5.88 -7.52 -10.06
CA ASN A 105 6.25 -6.34 -10.81
C ASN A 105 7.43 -5.57 -10.18
N TYR A 106 8.22 -6.20 -9.29
CA TYR A 106 9.40 -5.58 -8.67
C TYR A 106 10.61 -5.59 -9.63
N THR A 107 10.44 -5.07 -10.84
CA THR A 107 11.48 -5.00 -11.87
C THR A 107 12.18 -3.65 -11.87
N GLU A 108 13.42 -3.56 -12.36
CA GLU A 108 14.11 -2.26 -12.45
C GLU A 108 13.37 -1.26 -13.34
N LYS A 109 12.72 -1.74 -14.42
CA LYS A 109 11.91 -0.90 -15.31
C LYS A 109 10.72 -0.27 -14.56
N GLU A 110 9.98 -1.07 -13.78
CA GLU A 110 8.85 -0.57 -13.00
C GLU A 110 9.31 0.42 -11.93
N ARG A 111 10.39 0.08 -11.20
CA ARG A 111 10.99 0.94 -10.17
C ARG A 111 11.40 2.29 -10.75
N GLU A 112 12.08 2.29 -11.90
CA GLU A 112 12.45 3.52 -12.60
C GLU A 112 11.22 4.32 -13.07
N SER A 113 10.17 3.64 -13.53
CA SER A 113 8.94 4.31 -13.97
C SER A 113 8.24 5.02 -12.81
N VAL A 114 8.25 4.41 -11.61
CA VAL A 114 7.70 5.01 -10.39
C VAL A 114 8.57 6.15 -9.86
N ARG A 115 9.91 6.04 -9.93
CA ARG A 115 10.81 7.16 -9.63
C ARG A 115 10.52 8.36 -10.53
N LYS A 116 10.52 8.16 -11.85
CA LYS A 116 10.21 9.22 -12.84
C LYS A 116 8.84 9.87 -12.63
N LEU A 117 7.87 9.11 -12.16
CA LEU A 117 6.52 9.62 -11.89
C LEU A 117 6.50 10.56 -10.67
N LEU A 118 7.25 10.22 -9.62
CA LEU A 118 7.10 10.80 -8.28
C LEU A 118 8.25 11.73 -7.85
N GLU A 119 9.44 11.63 -8.45
CA GLU A 119 10.56 12.52 -8.16
C GLU A 119 10.38 13.87 -8.87
N GLY A 120 10.83 14.94 -8.20
CA GLY A 120 10.78 16.29 -8.75
C GLY A 120 10.03 17.30 -7.88
N HIS A 121 9.82 18.48 -8.45
CA HIS A 121 9.12 19.56 -7.80
C HIS A 121 7.61 19.42 -7.99
N HIS A 122 6.88 19.49 -6.89
CA HIS A 122 5.42 19.46 -6.90
C HIS A 122 4.87 20.67 -6.16
N GLU A 123 3.93 21.35 -6.81
CA GLU A 123 3.02 22.30 -6.18
C GLU A 123 1.64 21.67 -6.15
N VAL A 124 1.14 21.43 -4.94
CA VAL A 124 -0.09 20.66 -4.70
C VAL A 124 -1.00 21.49 -3.79
N THR A 125 -2.24 21.69 -4.21
CA THR A 125 -3.27 22.32 -3.39
C THR A 125 -4.28 21.28 -2.97
N VAL A 126 -4.46 21.09 -1.68
CA VAL A 126 -5.52 20.23 -1.11
C VAL A 126 -6.41 21.08 -0.23
N ASN A 127 -7.73 21.04 -0.47
CA ASN A 127 -8.74 21.78 0.29
C ASN A 127 -8.37 23.27 0.45
N GLY A 128 -7.92 23.91 -0.63
CA GLY A 128 -7.53 25.32 -0.68
C GLY A 128 -6.14 25.64 -0.10
N GLN A 129 -5.44 24.67 0.50
CA GLN A 129 -4.10 24.88 1.05
C GLN A 129 -3.03 24.41 0.07
N THR A 130 -2.22 25.32 -0.44
CA THR A 130 -1.09 25.01 -1.33
C THR A 130 0.16 24.65 -0.53
N LYS A 131 0.83 23.56 -0.92
CA LYS A 131 2.17 23.19 -0.45
C LYS A 131 3.09 22.96 -1.63
N ARG A 132 4.36 23.36 -1.44
CA ARG A 132 5.45 23.09 -2.37
C ARG A 132 6.44 22.14 -1.70
N PHE A 133 6.75 21.05 -2.37
CA PHE A 133 7.75 20.11 -1.92
C PHE A 133 8.54 19.54 -3.10
N TYR A 134 9.76 19.10 -2.81
CA TYR A 134 10.65 18.44 -3.74
C TYR A 134 10.83 17.00 -3.29
N VAL A 135 10.31 16.05 -4.05
CA VAL A 135 10.57 14.63 -3.81
C VAL A 135 11.96 14.34 -4.37
N GLN A 136 12.93 14.24 -3.46
CA GLN A 136 14.35 14.12 -3.80
C GLN A 136 14.72 12.70 -4.22
N ARG A 137 14.19 11.71 -3.50
CA ARG A 137 14.45 10.28 -3.75
C ARG A 137 13.18 9.48 -3.54
N VAL A 138 12.95 8.53 -4.43
CA VAL A 138 11.90 7.53 -4.30
C VAL A 138 12.53 6.16 -4.16
N TYR A 139 12.44 5.61 -2.95
CA TYR A 139 12.80 4.23 -2.66
C TYR A 139 11.59 3.32 -2.86
N THR A 140 11.84 2.15 -3.42
CA THR A 140 10.83 1.11 -3.60
C THR A 140 11.16 -0.08 -2.72
N THR A 141 10.13 -0.74 -2.19
CA THR A 141 10.24 -2.06 -1.55
C THR A 141 9.10 -2.96 -2.02
N ILE A 142 9.08 -4.19 -1.52
CA ILE A 142 8.13 -5.21 -1.92
C ILE A 142 6.86 -5.10 -1.05
N GLU A 143 5.68 -5.03 -1.68
CA GLU A 143 4.38 -5.14 -0.98
C GLU A 143 4.28 -6.49 -0.25
N GLY A 144 3.80 -6.49 0.99
CA GLY A 144 3.85 -7.65 1.88
C GLY A 144 5.22 -7.85 2.53
N GLY A 145 6.29 -7.80 1.73
CA GLY A 145 7.66 -8.06 2.22
C GLY A 145 8.22 -6.93 3.08
N GLY A 146 7.93 -5.69 2.72
CA GLY A 146 8.36 -4.51 3.50
C GLY A 146 7.82 -4.52 4.92
N ALA A 147 6.62 -5.09 5.15
CA ALA A 147 6.02 -5.20 6.47
C ALA A 147 6.89 -5.97 7.49
N PHE A 148 7.73 -6.90 7.04
CA PHE A 148 8.69 -7.62 7.88
C PHE A 148 9.53 -6.66 8.74
N PHE A 149 9.97 -5.53 8.16
CA PHE A 149 10.84 -4.57 8.83
C PHE A 149 10.14 -3.75 9.91
N SER A 150 8.81 -3.82 10.04
CA SER A 150 8.09 -3.19 11.15
C SER A 150 8.27 -3.95 12.48
N ALA A 151 8.54 -5.25 12.41
CA ALA A 151 8.79 -6.12 13.56
C ALA A 151 9.69 -7.30 13.16
N PRO A 152 10.96 -7.05 12.78
CA PRO A 152 11.83 -8.08 12.21
C PRO A 152 12.16 -9.16 13.25
N ARG A 153 12.20 -10.42 12.82
CA ARG A 153 12.49 -11.57 13.69
C ARG A 153 13.50 -12.49 13.03
N SER A 154 14.29 -13.19 13.84
CA SER A 154 15.16 -14.27 13.37
C SER A 154 14.35 -15.56 13.14
N GLY A 155 14.94 -16.54 12.49
CA GLY A 155 14.27 -17.77 12.09
C GLY A 155 13.49 -17.62 10.78
N LEU A 156 12.69 -18.64 10.47
CA LEU A 156 11.82 -18.68 9.30
C LEU A 156 10.52 -17.94 9.61
N VAL A 157 10.21 -16.92 8.80
CA VAL A 157 8.99 -16.12 8.91
C VAL A 157 8.33 -16.07 7.54
N ARG A 158 7.03 -16.39 7.53
CA ARG A 158 6.16 -16.26 6.36
C ARG A 158 5.24 -15.07 6.56
N ILE A 159 4.87 -14.40 5.48
CA ILE A 159 3.90 -13.30 5.49
C ILE A 159 2.87 -13.55 4.40
N VAL A 160 1.59 -13.37 4.73
CA VAL A 160 0.49 -13.35 3.77
C VAL A 160 -0.17 -11.97 3.84
N ASP A 161 -0.23 -11.30 2.69
CA ASP A 161 -0.88 -9.99 2.50
C ASP A 161 -1.98 -10.12 1.46
N VAL A 162 -3.22 -10.27 1.92
CA VAL A 162 -4.39 -10.30 1.04
C VAL A 162 -4.87 -8.87 0.79
N GLY A 163 -4.57 -8.37 -0.41
CA GLY A 163 -5.08 -7.10 -0.91
C GLY A 163 -6.41 -7.26 -1.67
N ALA A 164 -6.89 -6.16 -2.24
CA ALA A 164 -8.13 -6.15 -3.03
C ALA A 164 -8.02 -7.02 -4.30
N LYS A 165 -6.91 -6.88 -5.03
CA LYS A 165 -6.71 -7.53 -6.34
C LYS A 165 -5.82 -8.77 -6.28
N THR A 166 -4.89 -8.80 -5.34
CA THR A 166 -3.81 -9.78 -5.32
C THR A 166 -3.51 -10.19 -3.88
N THR A 167 -2.91 -11.37 -3.74
CA THR A 167 -2.40 -11.87 -2.47
C THR A 167 -0.90 -12.06 -2.59
N ASN A 168 -0.11 -11.34 -1.79
CA ASN A 168 1.33 -11.57 -1.71
C ASN A 168 1.61 -12.62 -0.63
N TYR A 169 2.51 -13.55 -0.92
CA TYR A 169 3.11 -14.43 0.07
C TYR A 169 4.62 -14.20 0.06
N VAL A 170 5.22 -14.05 1.24
CA VAL A 170 6.63 -13.68 1.38
C VAL A 170 7.31 -14.55 2.41
N THR A 171 8.56 -14.88 2.13
CA THR A 171 9.42 -15.66 3.00
C THR A 171 10.66 -14.88 3.39
N PHE A 172 10.93 -14.84 4.69
CA PHE A 172 12.21 -14.43 5.25
C PHE A 172 12.81 -15.57 6.06
N LYS A 173 14.13 -15.75 5.97
CA LYS A 173 14.91 -16.59 6.90
C LYS A 173 16.05 -15.77 7.46
N ASP A 174 16.09 -15.60 8.77
CA ASP A 174 17.12 -14.83 9.47
C ASP A 174 17.32 -13.43 8.85
N LYS A 175 16.19 -12.76 8.57
CA LYS A 175 16.11 -11.42 7.95
C LYS A 175 16.55 -11.34 6.49
N VAL A 176 16.80 -12.48 5.83
CA VAL A 176 17.09 -12.57 4.39
C VAL A 176 15.81 -12.95 3.64
N PHE A 177 15.44 -12.17 2.63
CA PHE A 177 14.31 -12.46 1.75
C PHE A 177 14.61 -13.69 0.87
N ILE A 178 13.65 -14.61 0.78
CA ILE A 178 13.76 -15.84 -0.01
C ILE A 178 12.79 -15.77 -1.20
N ASP A 179 13.34 -15.39 -2.35
CA ASP A 179 12.57 -15.15 -3.58
C ASP A 179 11.83 -16.39 -4.08
N ARG A 180 12.49 -17.56 -4.12
CA ARG A 180 11.91 -18.83 -4.60
C ARG A 180 10.70 -19.33 -3.79
N GLU A 181 10.45 -18.75 -2.60
CA GLU A 181 9.33 -19.10 -1.71
C GLU A 181 8.41 -17.89 -1.47
N SER A 182 8.50 -16.89 -2.35
CA SER A 182 7.73 -15.65 -2.30
C SER A 182 7.08 -15.40 -3.67
N GLY A 183 5.97 -14.69 -3.69
CA GLY A 183 5.27 -14.41 -4.94
C GLY A 183 3.92 -13.73 -4.76
N THR A 184 3.24 -13.51 -5.88
CA THR A 184 1.93 -12.86 -5.94
C THR A 184 0.93 -13.80 -6.59
N ILE A 185 -0.15 -14.10 -5.88
CA ILE A 185 -1.32 -14.78 -6.42
C ILE A 185 -2.22 -13.71 -7.05
N PRO A 186 -2.66 -13.84 -8.32
CA PRO A 186 -3.51 -12.87 -9.01
C PRO A 186 -4.98 -12.95 -8.55
N VAL A 187 -5.20 -13.20 -7.26
CA VAL A 187 -6.49 -13.27 -6.59
C VAL A 187 -6.39 -12.48 -5.30
N GLY A 188 -7.33 -11.56 -5.09
CA GLY A 188 -7.49 -10.79 -3.87
C GLY A 188 -8.95 -10.74 -3.43
N TRP A 189 -9.20 -10.06 -2.32
CA TRP A 189 -10.51 -10.04 -1.66
C TRP A 189 -11.65 -9.58 -2.57
N GLU A 190 -11.40 -8.60 -3.45
CA GLU A 190 -12.41 -7.99 -4.33
C GLU A 190 -12.41 -8.58 -5.75
N THR A 191 -11.60 -9.62 -6.02
CA THR A 191 -11.55 -10.26 -7.37
C THR A 191 -12.58 -11.36 -7.57
N VAL A 192 -13.17 -11.86 -6.48
CA VAL A 192 -14.20 -12.90 -6.49
C VAL A 192 -15.59 -12.28 -6.37
N ARG A 193 -16.61 -12.94 -6.94
CA ARG A 193 -17.99 -12.43 -6.90
C ARG A 193 -18.52 -12.35 -5.47
N GLU A 194 -18.24 -13.37 -4.68
CA GLU A 194 -18.60 -13.46 -3.27
C GLU A 194 -17.35 -13.87 -2.49
N SER A 195 -16.84 -12.97 -1.66
CA SER A 195 -15.63 -13.22 -0.88
C SER A 195 -15.94 -14.12 0.30
N ASN A 196 -15.21 -15.23 0.42
CA ASN A 196 -15.32 -16.17 1.53
C ASN A 196 -13.95 -16.38 2.17
N ALA A 197 -13.83 -16.07 3.46
CA ALA A 197 -12.55 -16.15 4.18
C ALA A 197 -11.97 -17.57 4.26
N ARG A 198 -12.83 -18.59 4.39
CA ARG A 198 -12.39 -19.99 4.42
C ARG A 198 -11.83 -20.40 3.06
N GLU A 199 -12.58 -20.16 1.99
CA GLU A 199 -12.14 -20.54 0.64
C GLU A 199 -10.88 -19.79 0.22
N MET A 200 -10.76 -18.52 0.60
CA MET A 200 -9.55 -17.73 0.39
C MET A 200 -8.35 -18.35 1.13
N ALA A 201 -8.53 -18.73 2.40
CA ALA A 201 -7.48 -19.37 3.19
C ALA A 201 -7.07 -20.74 2.63
N ASP A 202 -8.04 -21.57 2.24
CA ASP A 202 -7.80 -22.88 1.61
C ASP A 202 -7.01 -22.74 0.30
N MET A 203 -7.37 -21.75 -0.52
CA MET A 203 -6.67 -21.44 -1.78
C MET A 203 -5.23 -20.98 -1.54
N ILE A 204 -5.01 -20.08 -0.56
CA ILE A 204 -3.67 -19.61 -0.18
C ILE A 204 -2.82 -20.80 0.32
N ALA A 205 -3.35 -21.59 1.24
CA ALA A 205 -2.65 -22.75 1.81
C ALA A 205 -2.27 -23.77 0.72
N ALA A 206 -3.22 -24.10 -0.17
CA ALA A 206 -2.96 -24.99 -1.31
C ALA A 206 -1.84 -24.44 -2.21
N HIS A 207 -1.85 -23.13 -2.50
CA HIS A 207 -0.83 -22.50 -3.36
C HIS A 207 0.58 -22.59 -2.75
N VAL A 208 0.74 -22.30 -1.45
CA VAL A 208 2.05 -22.22 -0.80
C VAL A 208 2.55 -23.55 -0.23
N SER A 209 1.69 -24.58 -0.17
CA SER A 209 1.97 -25.91 0.42
C SER A 209 3.19 -26.64 -0.17
N LYS A 210 3.67 -26.25 -1.35
CA LYS A 210 4.90 -26.81 -1.95
C LYS A 210 6.17 -26.48 -1.17
N SER A 211 6.19 -25.34 -0.48
CA SER A 211 7.39 -24.82 0.19
C SER A 211 7.16 -24.45 1.66
N TRP A 212 5.91 -24.28 2.08
CA TRP A 212 5.55 -23.91 3.45
C TRP A 212 5.03 -25.13 4.21
N ASN A 213 5.38 -25.23 5.49
CA ASN A 213 4.95 -26.33 6.36
C ASN A 213 3.92 -25.85 7.39
N SER A 214 3.10 -26.77 7.91
CA SER A 214 2.04 -26.46 8.89
C SER A 214 2.57 -25.89 10.22
N ASP A 215 3.84 -26.11 10.55
CA ASP A 215 4.51 -25.57 11.74
C ASP A 215 5.34 -24.30 11.44
N ASP A 216 5.22 -23.71 10.24
CA ASP A 216 5.85 -22.42 9.94
C ASP A 216 5.13 -21.26 10.67
N VAL A 217 5.88 -20.23 11.05
CA VAL A 217 5.31 -18.98 11.58
C VAL A 217 4.78 -18.13 10.42
N VAL A 218 3.47 -17.85 10.41
CA VAL A 218 2.81 -17.11 9.34
C VAL A 218 2.19 -15.82 9.88
N LEU A 219 2.71 -14.67 9.44
CA LEU A 219 2.17 -13.36 9.78
C LEU A 219 1.11 -12.97 8.76
N LEU A 220 -0.08 -12.61 9.23
CA LEU A 220 -1.12 -12.03 8.38
C LEU A 220 -1.08 -10.51 8.48
N ILE A 221 -1.09 -9.86 7.31
CA ILE A 221 -1.18 -8.41 7.20
C ILE A 221 -2.28 -8.02 6.19
N GLY A 222 -2.52 -6.71 6.07
CA GLY A 222 -3.56 -6.18 5.20
C GLY A 222 -4.90 -6.00 5.91
N GLY A 223 -5.87 -5.44 5.18
CA GLY A 223 -7.15 -5.02 5.75
C GLY A 223 -8.07 -6.18 6.17
N VAL A 224 -7.84 -7.38 5.63
CA VAL A 224 -8.66 -8.58 5.90
C VAL A 224 -7.95 -9.61 6.78
N ALA A 225 -6.75 -9.30 7.28
CA ALA A 225 -5.91 -10.25 8.04
C ALA A 225 -6.63 -10.89 9.23
N LEU A 226 -7.28 -10.07 10.07
CA LEU A 226 -8.01 -10.54 11.25
C LEU A 226 -9.17 -11.47 10.89
N HIS A 227 -9.80 -11.24 9.73
CA HIS A 227 -10.92 -12.06 9.26
C HIS A 227 -10.45 -13.41 8.70
N LEU A 228 -9.23 -13.46 8.13
CA LEU A 228 -8.62 -14.68 7.60
C LEU A 228 -7.92 -15.53 8.66
N GLU A 229 -7.47 -14.92 9.76
CA GLU A 229 -6.68 -15.56 10.82
C GLU A 229 -7.18 -16.96 11.24
N PRO A 230 -8.44 -17.15 11.68
CA PRO A 230 -8.88 -18.46 12.15
C PRO A 230 -8.85 -19.55 11.06
N TYR A 231 -9.00 -19.16 9.80
CA TYR A 231 -8.98 -20.11 8.67
C TYR A 231 -7.56 -20.44 8.23
N ILE A 232 -6.66 -19.46 8.20
CA ILE A 232 -5.24 -19.71 7.94
C ILE A 232 -4.63 -20.56 9.07
N GLN A 233 -5.02 -20.31 10.33
CA GLN A 233 -4.58 -21.11 11.49
C GLN A 233 -4.94 -22.60 11.38
N SER A 234 -6.00 -22.96 10.65
CA SER A 234 -6.34 -24.36 10.40
C SER A 234 -5.36 -25.09 9.48
N HIS A 235 -4.55 -24.35 8.71
CA HIS A 235 -3.50 -24.87 7.84
C HIS A 235 -2.10 -24.68 8.43
N PHE A 236 -1.88 -23.58 9.16
CA PHE A 236 -0.59 -23.20 9.75
C PHE A 236 -0.76 -22.92 11.24
N ARG A 237 -0.26 -23.81 12.10
CA ARG A 237 -0.44 -23.80 13.56
C ARG A 237 -0.03 -22.47 14.20
N TYR A 238 1.02 -21.83 13.69
CA TYR A 238 1.56 -20.58 14.23
C TYR A 238 1.25 -19.37 13.35
N ALA A 239 0.09 -19.38 12.68
CA ALA A 239 -0.42 -18.22 11.97
C ALA A 239 -1.08 -17.22 12.92
N PHE A 240 -0.87 -15.91 12.72
CA PHE A 240 -1.57 -14.85 13.44
C PHE A 240 -1.49 -13.52 12.69
N ALA A 241 -2.51 -12.67 12.83
CA ALA A 241 -2.46 -11.30 12.33
C ALA A 241 -1.54 -10.43 13.20
N MET A 242 -0.79 -9.54 12.55
CA MET A 242 -0.06 -8.50 13.27
C MET A 242 -1.02 -7.55 14.00
N SER A 243 -0.57 -6.85 15.04
CA SER A 243 -1.42 -5.96 15.87
C SER A 243 -2.17 -4.89 15.05
N ASP A 244 -1.52 -4.31 14.03
CA ASP A 244 -2.11 -3.31 13.12
C ASP A 244 -1.87 -3.74 11.67
N PRO A 245 -2.55 -4.79 11.21
CA PRO A 245 -2.19 -5.47 9.98
C PRO A 245 -2.41 -4.55 8.77
N GLN A 246 -3.40 -3.66 8.83
CA GLN A 246 -3.74 -2.72 7.76
C GLN A 246 -2.64 -1.68 7.47
N THR A 247 -1.80 -1.35 8.45
CA THR A 247 -0.71 -0.36 8.32
C THR A 247 0.69 -0.99 8.35
N ALA A 248 0.79 -2.33 8.43
CA ALA A 248 2.05 -3.05 8.55
C ALA A 248 3.04 -2.71 7.43
N ASN A 249 2.58 -2.63 6.17
CA ASN A 249 3.40 -2.25 5.03
C ASN A 249 4.07 -0.88 5.25
N VAL A 250 3.31 0.20 5.48
CA VAL A 250 3.89 1.55 5.61
C VAL A 250 4.77 1.71 6.84
N ARG A 251 4.52 0.96 7.93
CA ARG A 251 5.42 0.91 9.08
C ARG A 251 6.77 0.31 8.70
N GLY A 252 6.75 -0.81 7.97
CA GLY A 252 7.97 -1.44 7.50
C GLY A 252 8.71 -0.61 6.45
N TYR A 253 7.98 0.03 5.53
CA TYR A 253 8.55 0.94 4.54
C TYR A 253 9.27 2.12 5.19
N TYR A 254 8.68 2.64 6.28
CA TYR A 254 9.29 3.72 7.05
C TYR A 254 10.63 3.27 7.68
N GLU A 255 10.70 2.09 8.28
CA GLU A 255 11.97 1.55 8.81
C GLU A 255 13.02 1.30 7.72
N VAL A 256 12.60 0.82 6.53
CA VAL A 256 13.48 0.70 5.36
C VAL A 256 14.04 2.06 4.95
N GLY A 257 13.19 3.09 4.85
CA GLY A 257 13.62 4.44 4.52
C GLY A 257 14.59 5.03 5.53
N ARG A 258 14.33 4.84 6.83
CA ARG A 258 15.23 5.27 7.90
C ARG A 258 16.62 4.64 7.76
N ALA A 259 16.68 3.35 7.47
CA ALA A 259 17.95 2.66 7.26
C ALA A 259 18.69 3.19 6.02
N LEU A 260 18.00 3.41 4.90
CA LEU A 260 18.61 3.85 3.65
C LEU A 260 19.09 5.31 3.66
N ILE A 261 18.45 6.20 4.41
CA ILE A 261 18.82 7.62 4.48
C ILE A 261 19.99 7.85 5.45
N THR A 262 20.21 6.92 6.38
CA THR A 262 21.31 7.02 7.37
C THR A 262 22.64 6.48 6.82
N LEU A 263 22.62 5.82 5.65
CA LEU A 263 23.78 5.30 4.92
C LEU A 263 24.33 6.35 3.94
#